data_AF-A0A392RBS2-F1
#
_entry.id   AF-A0A392RBS2-F1
#
_cell.length_a   1.000
_cell.length_b   1.000
_cell.length_c   1.000
_cell.angle_alpha   90.00
_cell.angle_beta   90.00
_cell.angle_gamma   90.00
#
_symmetry.space_group_name_H-M   'P 1'
#
loop_
_entity.id
_entity.type
_entity.pdbx_description
1 polymer ?
#
loop_
_entity_poly.entity_id
_entity_poly.type
_entity_poly.pdbx_seq_one_letter_code
_entity_poly.pdbx_strand_id
1 'polypeptide(L)'
;MSEAKGIATPMVSNLKLSKFGTDELSDPREYRSIVGALQYVTLTRPEIAFSVNKVCQFLSRPLQSHWQAVKRILRYLLHTCSHGLLLQPSQAVSKFSIRAYSDSDW
;
A
#
# COMPACT_ATOMS: atom_id res chain seq x y z
N MET A 1 -11.01 13.57 1.88
CA MET A 1 -10.02 12.88 1.01
C MET A 1 -10.31 13.06 -0.49
N SER A 2 -11.48 13.56 -0.90
CA SER A 2 -11.85 13.78 -2.31
C SER A 2 -10.98 14.80 -3.06
N GLU A 3 -10.34 15.75 -2.37
CA GLU A 3 -9.50 16.81 -2.97
C GLU A 3 -8.01 16.71 -2.56
N ALA A 4 -7.56 15.55 -2.08
CA ALA A 4 -6.18 15.42 -1.63
C ALA A 4 -5.20 15.43 -2.82
N LYS A 5 -4.07 16.16 -2.69
CA LYS A 5 -2.99 16.11 -3.67
C LYS A 5 -2.44 14.68 -3.77
N GLY A 6 -2.57 14.09 -4.95
CA GLY A 6 -2.09 12.74 -5.25
C GLY A 6 -0.58 12.61 -5.10
N ILE A 7 -0.11 11.37 -4.89
CA ILE A 7 1.32 11.07 -4.80
C ILE A 7 1.65 9.84 -5.65
N ALA A 8 2.83 9.83 -6.27
CA ALA A 8 3.23 8.78 -7.21
C ALA A 8 3.80 7.52 -6.53
N THR A 9 4.16 7.57 -5.24
CA THR A 9 4.69 6.40 -4.52
C THR A 9 3.93 6.14 -3.21
N PRO A 10 3.62 4.87 -2.89
CA PRO A 10 2.84 4.52 -1.69
C PRO A 10 3.61 4.76 -0.39
N MET A 11 4.95 4.72 -0.45
CA MET A 11 5.83 4.90 0.71
C MET A 11 7.10 5.68 0.34
N VAL A 12 7.75 6.28 1.34
CA VAL A 12 9.05 6.94 1.20
C VAL A 12 10.16 5.90 1.30
N SER A 13 11.14 5.96 0.42
CA SER A 13 12.32 5.10 0.48
C SER A 13 13.04 5.27 1.82
N ASN A 14 13.43 4.16 2.45
CA ASN A 14 14.12 4.14 3.75
C ASN A 14 13.34 4.74 4.94
N LEU A 15 12.00 4.80 4.88
CA LEU A 15 11.20 5.26 6.01
C LEU A 15 11.37 4.31 7.21
N LYS A 16 12.06 4.78 8.26
CA LYS A 16 12.20 4.06 9.52
C LYS A 16 11.01 4.39 10.43
N LEU A 17 10.05 3.47 10.51
CA LEU A 17 8.97 3.53 11.48
C LEU A 17 9.42 2.85 12.78
N SER A 18 9.10 3.48 13.91
CA SER A 18 9.51 3.05 15.24
C SER A 18 8.29 2.68 16.08
N LYS A 19 8.41 1.61 16.88
CA LYS A 19 7.39 1.28 17.90
C LYS A 19 7.41 2.27 19.07
N PHE A 20 8.51 2.99 19.24
CA PHE A 20 8.74 3.92 20.34
C PHE A 20 8.63 5.35 19.83
N GLY A 21 7.82 6.15 20.51
CA GLY A 21 7.60 7.57 20.24
C GLY A 21 6.61 8.15 21.24
N THR A 22 6.65 9.47 21.42
CA THR A 22 5.79 10.22 22.35
C THR A 22 4.42 10.55 21.78
N ASP A 23 4.28 10.49 20.45
CA ASP A 23 3.10 11.01 19.76
C ASP A 23 2.12 9.90 19.40
N GLU A 24 1.44 9.38 20.42
CA GLU A 24 0.37 8.40 20.21
C GLU A 24 -0.79 8.99 19.43
N LEU A 25 -1.44 8.13 18.63
CA LEU A 25 -2.65 8.52 17.93
C LEU A 25 -3.82 8.56 18.92
N SER A 26 -4.54 9.68 18.97
CA SER A 26 -5.67 9.88 19.91
C SER A 26 -6.80 8.86 19.74
N ASP A 27 -7.07 8.41 18.51
CA ASP A 27 -8.02 7.32 18.24
C ASP A 27 -7.37 6.23 17.37
N PRO A 28 -7.01 5.07 17.95
CA PRO A 28 -6.44 3.96 17.19
C PRO A 28 -7.49 3.20 16.36
N ARG A 29 -8.79 3.41 16.58
CA ARG A 29 -9.85 2.68 15.85
C ARG A 29 -9.88 3.04 14.38
N GLU A 30 -9.79 4.34 14.07
CA GLU A 30 -9.73 4.83 12.70
C GLU A 30 -8.53 4.23 11.96
N TYR A 31 -7.36 4.24 12.59
CA TYR A 31 -6.15 3.62 12.05
C TYR A 31 -6.36 2.14 11.73
N ARG A 32 -6.88 1.35 12.69
CA ARG A 32 -7.09 -0.09 12.51
C ARG A 32 -8.12 -0.40 11.43
N SER A 33 -9.20 0.37 11.38
CA SER A 33 -10.25 0.22 10.37
C SER A 33 -9.70 0.46 8.96
N ILE A 34 -8.96 1.56 8.76
CA ILE A 34 -8.37 1.88 7.46
C ILE A 34 -7.29 0.88 7.07
N VAL A 35 -6.40 0.51 7.98
CA VAL A 35 -5.36 -0.48 7.69
C VAL A 35 -5.97 -1.84 7.35
N GLY A 36 -7.07 -2.23 8.02
CA GLY A 36 -7.83 -3.43 7.66
C GLY A 36 -8.43 -3.36 6.24
N ALA A 37 -9.01 -2.21 5.87
CA ALA A 37 -9.49 -2.01 4.50
C ALA A 37 -8.35 -2.03 3.48
N LEU A 38 -7.20 -1.41 3.78
CA LEU A 38 -6.00 -1.44 2.93
C LEU A 38 -5.47 -2.85 2.73
N GLN A 39 -5.54 -3.71 3.75
CA GLN A 39 -5.16 -5.12 3.63
C GLN A 39 -6.02 -5.86 2.60
N TYR A 40 -7.30 -5.49 2.44
CA TYR A 40 -8.14 -6.05 1.40
C TYR A 40 -7.75 -5.53 0.01
N VAL A 41 -7.41 -4.24 -0.09
CA VAL A 41 -6.99 -3.60 -1.35
C VAL A 41 -5.74 -4.27 -1.95
N THR A 42 -4.86 -4.87 -1.14
CA THR A 42 -3.68 -5.57 -1.67
C THR A 42 -4.01 -6.73 -2.60
N LEU A 43 -5.24 -7.28 -2.53
CA LEU A 43 -5.69 -8.35 -3.42
C LEU A 43 -5.81 -7.91 -4.88
N THR A 44 -6.29 -6.69 -5.11
CA THR A 44 -6.43 -6.12 -6.47
C THR A 44 -5.27 -5.21 -6.85
N ARG A 45 -4.47 -4.79 -5.86
CA ARG A 45 -3.35 -3.85 -6.01
C ARG A 45 -2.10 -4.37 -5.29
N PRO A 46 -1.38 -5.33 -5.87
CA PRO A 46 -0.22 -5.94 -5.21
C PRO A 46 0.95 -4.96 -5.00
N GLU A 47 1.03 -3.88 -5.78
CA GLU A 47 2.11 -2.90 -5.71
C GLU A 47 2.18 -2.11 -4.39
N ILE A 48 1.08 -2.07 -3.63
CA ILE A 48 1.06 -1.42 -2.30
C ILE A 48 1.34 -2.39 -1.15
N ALA A 49 1.43 -3.70 -1.42
CA ALA A 49 1.43 -4.74 -0.39
C ALA A 49 2.56 -4.54 0.63
N PHE A 50 3.77 -4.17 0.17
CA PHE A 50 4.88 -3.83 1.06
C PHE A 50 4.53 -2.69 2.03
N SER A 51 3.96 -1.60 1.51
CA SER A 51 3.63 -0.40 2.28
C SER A 51 2.56 -0.70 3.32
N VAL A 52 1.53 -1.46 2.93
CA VAL A 52 0.43 -1.89 3.81
C VAL A 52 0.95 -2.83 4.90
N ASN A 53 1.72 -3.86 4.53
CA ASN A 53 2.32 -4.78 5.50
C ASN A 53 3.19 -4.05 6.53
N LYS A 54 3.90 -2.98 6.12
CA LYS A 54 4.72 -2.19 7.03
C LYS A 54 3.88 -1.46 8.08
N VAL A 55 2.76 -0.84 7.69
CA VAL A 55 1.87 -0.15 8.65
C VAL A 55 1.05 -1.13 9.51
N CYS A 56 0.75 -2.33 9.02
CA CYS A 56 0.11 -3.40 9.80
C CYS A 56 0.93 -3.81 11.04
N GLN A 57 2.25 -3.66 11.02
CA GLN A 57 3.13 -3.98 12.16
C GLN A 57 2.85 -3.13 13.41
N PHE A 58 2.13 -2.01 13.27
CA PHE A 58 1.88 -1.03 14.33
C PHE A 58 0.41 -0.90 14.75
N LEU A 59 -0.41 -1.93 14.48
CA LEU A 59 -1.84 -1.95 14.84
C LEU A 59 -2.10 -1.89 16.35
N SER A 60 -1.19 -2.42 17.17
CA SER A 60 -1.36 -2.46 18.63
C SER A 60 -1.28 -1.05 19.24
N ARG A 61 -0.24 -0.29 18.88
CA ARG A 61 0.05 1.07 19.36
C ARG A 61 0.44 1.98 18.18
N PRO A 62 -0.53 2.55 17.46
CA PRO A 62 -0.25 3.47 16.36
C PRO A 62 0.26 4.82 16.88
N LEU A 63 1.20 5.40 16.14
CA LEU A 63 1.78 6.73 16.38
C LEU A 63 1.38 7.65 15.24
N GLN A 64 1.54 8.97 15.43
CA GLN A 64 1.28 9.95 14.39
C GLN A 64 2.11 9.71 13.11
N SER A 65 3.35 9.23 13.26
CA SER A 65 4.21 8.85 12.13
C SER A 65 3.62 7.68 11.31
N HIS A 66 3.06 6.67 11.97
CA HIS A 66 2.36 5.57 11.32
C HIS A 66 1.13 6.09 10.56
N TRP A 67 0.40 7.02 11.16
CA TRP A 67 -0.77 7.62 10.54
C TRP A 67 -0.43 8.45 9.29
N GLN A 68 0.68 9.18 9.31
CA GLN A 68 1.19 9.89 8.14
C GLN A 68 1.53 8.93 6.98
N ALA A 69 2.10 7.76 7.29
CA ALA A 69 2.36 6.71 6.31
C ALA A 69 1.05 6.17 5.69
N VAL A 70 0.03 5.88 6.52
CA VAL A 70 -1.30 5.45 6.03
C VAL A 70 -1.94 6.51 5.12
N LYS A 71 -1.91 7.79 5.53
CA LYS A 71 -2.39 8.90 4.69
C LYS A 71 -1.64 9.01 3.36
N ARG A 72 -0.35 8.66 3.32
CA ARG A 72 0.42 8.60 2.06
C ARG A 72 -0.09 7.48 1.15
N ILE A 73 -0.31 6.28 1.69
CA ILE A 73 -0.87 5.15 0.91
C ILE A 73 -2.22 5.55 0.32
N LEU A 74 -3.11 6.16 1.11
CA LEU A 74 -4.41 6.60 0.61
C LEU A 74 -4.30 7.68 -0.49
N ARG A 75 -3.36 8.62 -0.39
CA ARG A 75 -3.09 9.61 -1.46
C ARG A 75 -2.55 8.96 -2.74
N TYR A 76 -1.78 7.89 -2.60
CA TYR A 76 -1.32 7.11 -3.74
C TYR A 76 -2.49 6.40 -4.41
N LEU A 77 -3.37 5.77 -3.62
CA LEU A 77 -4.58 5.12 -4.14
C LEU A 77 -5.48 6.09 -4.91
N LEU A 78 -5.65 7.31 -4.40
CA LEU A 78 -6.39 8.37 -5.07
C LEU A 78 -5.75 8.77 -6.41
N HIS A 79 -4.41 8.91 -6.44
CA HIS A 79 -3.69 9.30 -7.65
C HIS A 79 -3.76 8.25 -8.76
N THR A 80 -3.83 6.98 -8.39
CA THR A 80 -3.81 5.85 -9.33
C THR A 80 -5.14 5.11 -9.34
N CYS A 81 -6.27 5.80 -9.11
CA CYS A 81 -7.60 5.18 -9.09
C CYS A 81 -7.99 4.54 -10.43
N SER A 82 -7.42 5.03 -11.53
CA SER A 82 -7.56 4.50 -12.88
C SER A 82 -6.63 3.32 -13.20
N HIS A 83 -5.70 2.98 -12.30
CA HIS A 83 -4.75 1.90 -12.51
C HIS A 83 -5.32 0.60 -11.94
N GLY A 84 -5.16 -0.50 -12.67
CA GLY A 84 -5.62 -1.81 -12.24
C GLY A 84 -4.98 -2.93 -13.06
N LEU A 85 -5.18 -4.17 -12.61
CA LEU A 85 -4.74 -5.36 -13.32
C LEU A 85 -5.71 -5.68 -14.46
N LEU A 86 -5.23 -5.67 -15.70
CA LEU A 86 -5.98 -6.12 -16.87
C LEU A 86 -5.71 -7.62 -17.09
N LEU A 87 -6.62 -8.47 -16.60
CA LEU A 87 -6.60 -9.89 -16.89
C LEU A 87 -7.41 -10.15 -18.15
N GLN A 88 -6.73 -10.51 -19.25
CA GLN A 88 -7.37 -10.84 -20.52
C GLN A 88 -6.83 -12.17 -21.05
N PRO A 89 -7.67 -12.98 -21.73
CA PRO A 89 -7.21 -14.18 -22.42
C PRO A 89 -6.10 -13.83 -23.41
N SER A 90 -5.11 -14.72 -23.53
CA SER A 90 -4.07 -14.57 -24.56
C SER A 90 -4.71 -14.63 -25.95
N GLN A 91 -4.50 -13.59 -26.76
CA GLN A 91 -4.93 -13.57 -28.16
C GLN A 91 -4.15 -14.55 -29.04
N ALA A 92 -3.01 -15.06 -28.57
CA ALA A 92 -2.20 -16.02 -29.29
C ALA A 92 -2.78 -17.44 -29.13
N VAL A 93 -3.70 -17.79 -30.01
CA VAL A 93 -4.35 -19.13 -30.09
C VAL A 93 -3.34 -20.29 -30.30
N SER A 94 -2.08 -20.01 -30.69
CA SER A 94 -1.14 -21.08 -31.09
C SER A 94 0.28 -21.03 -30.52
N LYS A 95 0.62 -20.18 -29.55
CA LYS A 95 1.99 -20.13 -29.00
C LYS A 95 1.98 -20.05 -27.48
N PHE A 96 2.08 -21.21 -26.85
CA PHE A 96 2.41 -21.38 -25.43
C PHE A 96 3.87 -20.93 -25.19
N SER A 97 4.13 -19.62 -25.30
CA SER A 97 5.45 -19.03 -25.07
C SER A 97 5.56 -18.62 -23.62
N ILE A 98 6.30 -19.41 -22.84
CA ILE A 98 6.61 -19.09 -21.45
C ILE A 98 7.69 -18.00 -21.45
N ARG A 99 7.34 -16.82 -20.94
CA ARG A 99 8.30 -15.76 -20.61
C ARG A 99 8.46 -15.73 -19.10
N ALA A 100 9.68 -15.94 -18.63
CA ALA A 100 10.05 -15.80 -17.24
C ALA A 100 10.82 -14.48 -17.06
N TYR A 101 10.54 -13.79 -15.96
CA TYR A 101 11.28 -12.63 -15.51
C TYR A 101 11.87 -12.97 -14.14
N SER A 102 13.12 -12.60 -13.91
CA SER A 102 13.79 -12.76 -12.63
C SER A 102 14.03 -11.37 -12.07
N ASP A 103 13.43 -11.08 -10.92
CA ASP A 103 13.74 -9.88 -10.15
C ASP A 103 14.66 -10.30 -9.00
N SER A 104 15.76 -9.60 -8.82
CA SER A 104 16.77 -9.92 -7.81
C SER A 104 16.86 -8.75 -6.85
N ASP A 105 16.11 -8.86 -5.76
CA ASP A 105 16.25 -7.98 -4.61
C ASP A 105 17.20 -8.63 -3.59
N TRP A 106 18.18 -7.85 -3.13
CA TRP A 106 19.22 -8.21 -2.17
C TRP A 106 18.72 -8.39 -0.72
#